data_AF-A0A9P5F2P1-F1
#
_entry.id   AF-A0A9P5F2P1-F1
#
_cell.length_a   1.000
_cell.length_b   1.000
_cell.length_c   1.000
_cell.angle_alpha   90.00
_cell.angle_beta   90.00
_cell.angle_gamma   90.00
#
_symmetry.space_group_name_H-M   'P 1'
#
loop_
_entity.id
_entity.type
_entity.pdbx_description
1 polymer ?
#
loop_
_entity_poly.entity_id
_entity_poly.type
_entity_poly.pdbx_seq_one_letter_code
_entity_poly.pdbx_strand_id
1 'polypeptide(L)'
;MTQIVELGWIPVKQDYEDSPVTKSIKELHTKVIGSSDLVGQWEGVQGPGGLDGSPVKSVHLAAVWTSVEAADAAKQSPNGLEMRKLWGQVIEMSSPSGPVLPWTGYFNLGGGDFGKVAASNVVLLTGSYLPVDADTAAFEEKWQSMMRAQASSGGVTAGFLAGVHGWSVGEVVYKGEKKKAFMVVTGWDSEESVKAAIGGDKRAKFEEALKEFNIQQQEHRAPEMNNFRRSRADAGWFSVGLASSFPDLGSDDGNLSDLRFCNTDLKPGCKVFHAPKATGSVQQSTEVDISPDAFESAEMEGDLKDQVMVFRFKGKFHAIDHKCPHSSYPLSQGVPFDIEDFGIVLSTGVTCPKHSWSFDLTTGMSDRARYKLGVWEVQLRDSAGSGASVKVDDGSSETSDQEVWVRRKQRIG
;
A
#
# COMPACT_ATOMS: atom_id res chain seq x y z
N MET A 1 3.19 16.78 -9.73
CA MET A 1 4.04 17.17 -8.58
C MET A 1 5.27 16.29 -8.63
N THR A 2 6.46 16.86 -8.46
CA THR A 2 7.70 16.08 -8.44
C THR A 2 8.00 15.62 -7.01
N GLN A 3 8.62 14.46 -6.86
CA GLN A 3 8.89 13.81 -5.59
C GLN A 3 10.38 13.52 -5.48
N ILE A 4 10.98 13.77 -4.32
CA ILE A 4 12.36 13.36 -4.03
C ILE A 4 12.33 11.88 -3.66
N VAL A 5 12.86 11.04 -4.54
CA VAL A 5 12.89 9.60 -4.36
C VAL A 5 14.34 9.14 -4.26
N GLU A 6 14.69 8.58 -3.11
CA GLU A 6 15.89 7.79 -2.95
C GLU A 6 15.65 6.40 -3.54
N LEU A 7 16.46 6.00 -4.51
CA LEU A 7 16.47 4.66 -5.07
C LEU A 7 17.82 4.01 -4.78
N GLY A 8 17.80 2.73 -4.49
CA GLY A 8 19.00 1.96 -4.23
C GLY A 8 18.90 0.51 -4.67
N TRP A 9 20.05 -0.04 -5.02
CA TRP A 9 20.25 -1.46 -5.26
C TRP A 9 21.47 -1.90 -4.46
N ILE A 10 21.26 -2.88 -3.58
CA ILE A 10 22.25 -3.29 -2.59
C ILE A 10 22.44 -4.80 -2.70
N PRO A 11 23.63 -5.31 -3.05
CA PRO A 11 23.90 -6.74 -3.02
C PRO A 11 24.08 -7.18 -1.57
N VAL A 12 23.41 -8.28 -1.19
CA VAL A 12 23.36 -8.77 0.19
C VAL A 12 23.70 -10.25 0.26
N LYS A 13 24.08 -10.70 1.45
CA LYS A 13 24.34 -12.12 1.76
C LYS A 13 23.08 -12.98 1.56
N GLN A 14 23.29 -14.27 1.31
CA GLN A 14 22.19 -15.21 1.05
C GLN A 14 21.21 -15.32 2.22
N ASP A 15 21.73 -15.29 3.45
CA ASP A 15 20.99 -15.36 4.71
C ASP A 15 20.34 -14.03 5.12
N TYR A 16 20.33 -13.02 4.25
CA TYR A 16 19.83 -11.67 4.56
C TYR A 16 18.47 -11.68 5.26
N GLU A 17 17.48 -12.42 4.77
CA GLU A 17 16.12 -12.37 5.33
C GLU A 17 16.02 -13.01 6.72
N ASP A 18 16.86 -14.01 7.01
CA ASP A 18 16.87 -14.78 8.26
C ASP A 18 17.90 -14.25 9.27
N SER A 19 18.73 -13.30 8.85
CA SER A 19 19.83 -12.78 9.67
C SER A 19 19.29 -11.95 10.85
N PRO A 20 19.82 -12.15 12.08
CA PRO A 20 19.48 -11.31 13.23
C PRO A 20 19.90 -9.84 13.01
N VAL A 21 20.90 -9.60 12.16
CA VAL A 21 21.30 -8.25 11.76
C VAL A 21 20.19 -7.57 10.98
N THR A 22 19.53 -8.28 10.06
CA THR A 22 18.42 -7.74 9.27
C THR A 22 17.22 -7.41 10.13
N LYS A 23 16.93 -8.22 11.15
CA LYS A 23 15.90 -7.87 12.15
C LYS A 23 16.23 -6.56 12.86
N SER A 24 17.48 -6.38 13.25
CA SER A 24 17.97 -5.15 13.90
C SER A 24 17.93 -3.94 12.96
N ILE A 25 18.25 -4.13 11.67
CA ILE A 25 18.09 -3.11 10.63
C ILE A 25 16.62 -2.68 10.58
N LYS A 26 15.68 -3.62 10.45
CA LYS A 26 14.24 -3.34 10.37
C LYS A 26 13.71 -2.64 11.62
N GLU A 27 14.19 -3.00 12.82
CA GLU A 27 13.82 -2.32 14.07
C GLU A 27 14.34 -0.88 14.13
N LEU A 28 15.63 -0.64 13.83
CA LEU A 28 16.19 0.72 13.79
C LEU A 28 15.54 1.57 12.71
N HIS A 29 15.22 0.95 11.59
CA HIS A 29 14.55 1.58 10.47
C HIS A 29 13.21 2.18 10.92
N THR A 30 12.36 1.44 11.66
CA THR A 30 11.10 2.02 12.21
C THR A 30 11.33 3.25 13.12
N LYS A 31 12.49 3.35 13.78
CA LYS A 31 12.86 4.49 14.63
C LYS A 31 13.39 5.68 13.82
N VAL A 32 14.04 5.44 12.69
CA VAL A 32 14.47 6.50 11.74
C VAL A 32 13.26 7.04 10.96
N ILE A 33 12.29 6.17 10.65
CA ILE A 33 11.04 6.47 9.93
C ILE A 33 10.06 7.33 10.75
N GLY A 34 10.23 7.47 12.07
CA GLY A 34 9.38 8.31 12.92
C GLY A 34 9.45 9.82 12.65
N SER A 35 10.23 10.26 11.64
CA SER A 35 10.31 11.64 11.20
C SER A 35 9.17 11.99 10.23
N SER A 36 8.60 13.19 10.34
CA SER A 36 7.54 13.70 9.47
C SER A 36 7.95 13.82 7.99
N ASP A 37 9.24 13.67 7.70
CA ASP A 37 9.85 13.96 6.39
C ASP A 37 9.94 12.76 5.44
N LEU A 38 9.73 11.53 5.91
CA LEU A 38 9.65 10.36 5.05
C LEU A 38 8.19 10.10 4.66
N VAL A 39 7.85 10.26 3.39
CA VAL A 39 6.49 10.11 2.85
C VAL A 39 6.12 8.64 2.61
N GLY A 40 7.06 7.82 2.16
CA GLY A 40 6.85 6.39 1.92
C GLY A 40 8.15 5.64 1.68
N GLN A 41 8.18 4.34 1.94
CA GLN A 41 9.37 3.53 1.72
C GLN A 41 9.03 2.08 1.39
N TRP A 42 9.78 1.50 0.46
CA TRP A 42 9.56 0.17 -0.06
C TRP A 42 10.86 -0.62 -0.18
N GLU A 43 10.75 -1.93 -0.04
CA GLU A 43 11.85 -2.88 -0.21
C GLU A 43 11.42 -4.11 -1.01
N GLY A 44 12.12 -4.38 -2.10
CA GLY A 44 12.02 -5.62 -2.86
C GLY A 44 13.28 -6.46 -2.67
N VAL A 45 13.14 -7.70 -2.21
CA VAL A 45 14.26 -8.64 -2.07
C VAL A 45 14.21 -9.64 -3.22
N GLN A 46 15.37 -9.92 -3.82
CA GLN A 46 15.49 -10.81 -4.95
C GLN A 46 16.65 -11.78 -4.74
N GLY A 47 16.38 -13.08 -4.95
CA GLY A 47 17.39 -14.12 -4.92
C GLY A 47 18.33 -14.09 -6.14
N PRO A 48 19.43 -14.86 -6.11
CA PRO A 48 20.31 -15.03 -7.27
C PRO A 48 19.53 -15.55 -8.49
N GLY A 49 19.83 -15.00 -9.67
CA GLY A 49 19.18 -15.36 -10.92
C GLY A 49 17.72 -14.92 -11.02
N GLY A 50 17.29 -13.96 -10.20
CA GLY A 50 15.93 -13.41 -10.26
C GLY A 50 15.65 -12.66 -11.57
N LEU A 51 14.54 -11.93 -11.61
CA LEU A 51 14.10 -11.05 -12.71
C LEU A 51 15.18 -10.25 -13.48
N ASP A 52 16.29 -9.85 -12.85
CA ASP A 52 17.38 -9.08 -13.48
C ASP A 52 18.57 -9.96 -13.91
N GLY A 53 18.52 -11.27 -13.66
CA GLY A 53 19.59 -12.23 -13.92
C GLY A 53 20.82 -12.06 -13.05
N SER A 54 20.74 -11.23 -11.98
CA SER A 54 21.88 -10.95 -11.11
C SER A 54 22.40 -12.21 -10.43
N PRO A 55 23.72 -12.49 -10.45
CA PRO A 55 24.29 -13.68 -9.79
C PRO A 55 24.27 -13.56 -8.26
N VAL A 56 23.97 -12.38 -7.72
CA VAL A 56 23.94 -12.10 -6.28
C VAL A 56 22.53 -11.81 -5.80
N LYS A 57 22.25 -12.19 -4.55
CA LYS A 57 21.03 -11.76 -3.85
C LYS A 57 21.09 -10.25 -3.66
N SER A 58 19.99 -9.56 -3.87
CA SER A 58 19.96 -8.10 -3.81
C SER A 58 18.69 -7.56 -3.16
N VAL A 59 18.81 -6.34 -2.66
CA VAL A 59 17.73 -5.55 -2.10
C VAL A 59 17.57 -4.29 -2.93
N HIS A 60 16.37 -4.09 -3.46
CA HIS A 60 15.94 -2.84 -4.07
C HIS A 60 15.27 -1.99 -2.99
N LEU A 61 15.80 -0.79 -2.75
CA LEU A 61 15.24 0.16 -1.81
C LEU A 61 14.67 1.36 -2.55
N ALA A 62 13.49 1.79 -2.12
CA ALA A 62 12.92 3.05 -2.57
C ALA A 62 12.36 3.83 -1.38
N ALA A 63 12.70 5.11 -1.24
CA ALA A 63 12.17 5.97 -0.19
C ALA A 63 11.80 7.35 -0.76
N VAL A 64 10.58 7.82 -0.50
CA VAL A 64 10.10 9.14 -0.88
C VAL A 64 10.27 10.07 0.31
N TRP A 65 11.02 11.15 0.10
CA TRP A 65 11.36 12.14 1.12
C TRP A 65 10.75 13.50 0.78
N THR A 66 10.54 14.34 1.79
CA THR A 66 10.15 15.75 1.60
C THR A 66 11.28 16.57 0.98
N SER A 67 12.53 16.22 1.25
CA SER A 67 13.74 16.85 0.71
C SER A 67 14.97 15.94 0.82
N VAL A 68 16.04 16.25 0.09
CA VAL A 68 17.31 15.52 0.21
C VAL A 68 17.97 15.80 1.56
N GLU A 69 17.85 17.04 2.04
CA GLU A 69 18.37 17.49 3.32
C GLU A 69 17.75 16.68 4.47
N ALA A 70 16.44 16.40 4.41
CA ALA A 70 15.78 15.56 5.40
C ALA A 70 16.26 14.11 5.35
N ALA A 71 16.45 13.55 4.15
CA ALA A 71 17.01 12.21 3.99
C ALA A 71 18.42 12.10 4.57
N ASP A 72 19.28 13.09 4.28
CA ASP A 72 20.63 13.15 4.80
C ASP A 72 20.65 13.34 6.32
N ALA A 73 19.80 14.22 6.87
CA ALA A 73 19.66 14.41 8.31
C ALA A 73 19.24 13.11 9.02
N ALA A 74 18.29 12.37 8.45
CA ALA A 74 17.86 11.07 8.98
C ALA A 74 19.00 10.05 8.99
N LYS A 75 19.82 10.00 7.93
CA LYS A 75 20.99 9.12 7.82
C LYS A 75 22.12 9.49 8.78
N GLN A 76 22.27 10.77 9.12
CA GLN A 76 23.28 11.27 10.07
C GLN A 76 22.83 11.18 11.54
N SER A 77 21.56 10.85 11.80
CA SER A 77 21.08 10.61 13.17
C SER A 77 21.79 9.43 13.84
N PRO A 78 21.81 9.33 15.18
CA PRO A 78 22.40 8.19 15.88
C PRO A 78 21.85 6.83 15.40
N ASN A 79 20.54 6.74 15.15
CA ASN A 79 19.90 5.55 14.62
C ASN A 79 20.32 5.27 13.16
N GLY A 80 20.44 6.31 12.33
CA GLY A 80 20.90 6.20 10.94
C GLY A 80 22.35 5.72 10.84
N LEU A 81 23.24 6.25 11.69
CA LEU A 81 24.63 5.83 11.77
C LEU A 81 24.76 4.37 12.24
N GLU A 82 23.95 3.94 13.20
CA GLU A 82 23.94 2.55 13.65
C GLU A 82 23.39 1.62 12.56
N MET A 83 22.30 2.01 11.90
CA MET A 83 21.73 1.29 10.76
C MET A 83 22.77 1.11 9.64
N ARG A 84 23.58 2.13 9.35
CA ARG A 84 24.67 2.06 8.37
C ARG A 84 25.72 1.00 8.73
N LYS A 85 26.08 0.86 10.01
CA LYS A 85 27.01 -0.18 10.46
C LYS A 85 26.44 -1.58 10.27
N LEU A 86 25.15 -1.77 10.57
CA LEU A 86 24.48 -3.05 10.37
C LEU A 86 24.39 -3.42 8.88
N TRP A 87 24.06 -2.45 8.01
CA TRP A 87 24.10 -2.65 6.55
C TRP A 87 25.48 -3.13 6.08
N GLY A 88 26.56 -2.57 6.62
CA GLY A 88 27.93 -3.01 6.31
C GLY A 88 28.22 -4.48 6.65
N GLN A 89 27.44 -5.12 7.53
CA GLN A 89 27.60 -6.53 7.89
C GLN A 89 26.85 -7.48 6.96
N VAL A 90 25.82 -7.00 6.25
CA VAL A 90 24.96 -7.81 5.38
C VAL A 90 25.22 -7.59 3.90
N ILE A 91 25.90 -6.50 3.53
CA ILE A 91 26.32 -6.24 2.15
C ILE A 91 27.33 -7.29 1.69
N GLU A 92 27.10 -7.84 0.51
CA GLU A 92 28.02 -8.76 -0.17
C GLU A 92 28.54 -8.11 -1.45
N MET A 93 29.80 -7.71 -1.45
CA MET A 93 30.42 -7.09 -2.64
C MET A 93 31.17 -8.10 -3.51
N SER A 94 31.24 -9.36 -3.10
CA SER A 94 31.91 -10.43 -3.84
C SER A 94 30.92 -11.18 -4.73
N SER A 95 31.24 -11.32 -6.01
CA SER A 95 30.48 -12.15 -6.95
C SER A 95 31.43 -13.01 -7.78
N PRO A 96 30.99 -14.20 -8.26
CA PRO A 96 31.78 -15.01 -9.20
C PRO A 96 32.23 -14.26 -10.46
N SER A 97 31.53 -13.19 -10.84
CA SER A 97 31.82 -12.36 -12.02
C SER A 97 32.66 -11.11 -11.72
N GLY A 98 33.16 -10.93 -10.49
CA GLY A 98 33.92 -9.76 -10.06
C GLY A 98 33.21 -8.95 -8.95
N PRO A 99 33.83 -7.87 -8.45
CA PRO A 99 33.25 -7.08 -7.38
C PRO A 99 31.98 -6.36 -7.85
N VAL A 100 30.97 -6.35 -6.99
CA VAL A 100 29.69 -5.70 -7.23
C VAL A 100 29.47 -4.64 -6.16
N LEU A 101 29.28 -3.38 -6.57
CA LEU A 101 29.14 -2.26 -5.65
C LEU A 101 27.67 -1.92 -5.42
N PRO A 102 27.23 -1.70 -4.17
CA PRO A 102 25.93 -1.10 -3.91
C PRO A 102 25.88 0.30 -4.52
N TRP A 103 24.68 0.71 -4.94
CA TRP A 103 24.45 2.10 -5.33
C TRP A 103 23.15 2.62 -4.73
N THR A 104 23.16 3.91 -4.41
CA THR A 104 22.01 4.67 -3.94
C THR A 104 22.07 6.06 -4.58
N GLY A 105 20.94 6.61 -4.98
CA GLY A 105 20.88 7.97 -5.52
C GLY A 105 19.55 8.62 -5.20
N TYR A 106 19.57 9.94 -5.11
CA TYR A 106 18.36 10.75 -5.01
C TYR A 106 17.94 11.18 -6.41
N PHE A 107 16.65 11.10 -6.69
CA PHE A 107 16.07 11.47 -7.97
C PHE A 107 14.87 12.38 -7.75
N ASN A 108 14.75 13.42 -8.58
CA ASN A 108 13.56 14.26 -8.62
C ASN A 108 12.60 13.68 -9.66
N LEU A 109 11.70 12.80 -9.23
CA LEU A 109 10.81 12.04 -10.12
C LEU A 109 9.46 12.75 -10.28
N GLY A 110 9.05 12.96 -11.53
CA GLY A 110 7.76 13.52 -11.92
C GLY A 110 6.93 12.54 -12.75
N GLY A 111 5.83 13.06 -13.33
CA GLY A 111 4.97 12.31 -14.26
C GLY A 111 3.88 11.45 -13.62
N GLY A 112 3.95 11.14 -12.33
CA GLY A 112 2.97 10.29 -11.65
C GLY A 112 3.19 10.17 -10.13
N ASP A 113 2.46 9.24 -9.51
CA ASP A 113 2.58 8.91 -8.10
C ASP A 113 3.51 7.70 -7.92
N PHE A 114 4.68 7.93 -7.31
CA PHE A 114 5.64 6.86 -7.02
C PHE A 114 5.03 5.74 -6.15
N GLY A 115 4.10 6.06 -5.24
CA GLY A 115 3.44 5.06 -4.41
C GLY A 115 2.65 4.03 -5.21
N LYS A 116 2.04 4.43 -6.34
CA LYS A 116 1.37 3.52 -7.28
C LYS A 116 2.36 2.64 -8.04
N VAL A 117 3.48 3.21 -8.45
CA VAL A 117 4.57 2.46 -9.10
C VAL A 117 5.11 1.40 -8.15
N ALA A 118 5.42 1.78 -6.92
CA ALA A 118 5.99 0.90 -5.92
C ALA A 118 5.02 -0.19 -5.41
N ALA A 119 3.71 0.02 -5.54
CA ALA A 119 2.68 -0.96 -5.22
C ALA A 119 2.40 -1.98 -6.34
N SER A 120 3.14 -1.91 -7.46
CA SER A 120 2.98 -2.84 -8.57
C SER A 120 3.66 -4.19 -8.29
N ASN A 121 3.19 -5.25 -8.95
CA ASN A 121 3.74 -6.60 -8.80
C ASN A 121 5.20 -6.69 -9.26
N VAL A 122 5.54 -5.96 -10.31
CA VAL A 122 6.91 -5.83 -10.81
C VAL A 122 7.24 -4.36 -11.01
N VAL A 123 8.40 -3.94 -10.51
CA VAL A 123 8.91 -2.57 -10.69
C VAL A 123 10.18 -2.61 -11.51
N LEU A 124 10.15 -1.95 -12.67
CA LEU A 124 11.28 -1.81 -13.57
C LEU A 124 11.92 -0.44 -13.37
N LEU A 125 13.21 -0.43 -13.02
CA LEU A 125 14.06 0.75 -12.97
C LEU A 125 14.96 0.75 -14.20
N THR A 126 14.87 1.80 -15.02
CA THR A 126 15.73 2.01 -16.19
C THR A 126 16.51 3.29 -15.99
N GLY A 127 17.81 3.14 -15.74
CA GLY A 127 18.77 4.24 -15.62
C GLY A 127 19.49 4.52 -16.93
N SER A 128 19.48 5.77 -17.36
CA SER A 128 20.28 6.29 -18.47
C SER A 128 21.33 7.23 -17.91
N TYR A 129 22.60 6.85 -18.02
CA TYR A 129 23.74 7.61 -17.48
C TYR A 129 24.42 8.39 -18.60
N LEU A 130 24.42 9.71 -18.47
CA LEU A 130 24.95 10.65 -19.44
C LEU A 130 26.24 11.31 -18.92
N PRO A 131 27.15 11.74 -19.82
CA PRO A 131 28.25 12.65 -19.47
C PRO A 131 27.76 13.88 -18.69
N VAL A 132 28.60 14.42 -17.80
CA VAL A 132 28.24 15.58 -16.97
C VAL A 132 27.96 16.84 -17.77
N ASP A 133 28.57 16.97 -18.94
CA ASP A 133 28.42 18.06 -19.89
C ASP A 133 27.25 17.85 -20.89
N ALA A 134 26.53 16.73 -20.79
CA ALA A 134 25.39 16.47 -21.65
C ALA A 134 24.26 17.50 -21.44
N ASP A 135 23.62 17.87 -22.55
CA ASP A 135 22.42 18.69 -22.56
C ASP A 135 21.22 17.85 -22.12
N THR A 136 20.89 17.98 -20.84
CA THR A 136 19.77 17.26 -20.21
C THR A 136 18.41 17.71 -20.71
N ALA A 137 18.27 18.97 -21.12
CA ALA A 137 17.00 19.49 -21.63
C ALA A 137 16.71 18.92 -23.03
N ALA A 138 17.71 18.93 -23.91
CA ALA A 138 17.60 18.32 -25.24
C ALA A 138 17.35 16.81 -25.15
N PHE A 139 18.03 16.11 -24.23
CA PHE A 139 17.78 14.69 -23.98
C PHE A 139 16.33 14.44 -23.55
N GLU A 140 15.83 15.21 -22.56
CA GLU A 140 14.49 15.01 -22.02
C GLU A 140 13.41 15.32 -23.06
N GLU A 141 13.58 16.37 -23.86
CA GLU A 141 12.67 16.70 -24.96
C GLU A 141 12.60 15.56 -25.98
N LYS A 142 13.76 15.00 -26.37
CA LYS A 142 13.82 13.88 -27.31
C LYS A 142 13.17 12.63 -26.73
N TRP A 143 13.47 12.30 -25.47
CA TRP A 143 12.86 11.17 -24.77
C TRP A 143 11.33 11.32 -24.70
N GLN A 144 10.81 12.50 -24.32
CA GLN A 144 9.37 12.75 -24.26
C GLN A 144 8.73 12.65 -25.65
N SER A 145 9.40 13.14 -26.70
CA SER A 145 8.93 13.01 -28.07
C SER A 145 8.76 11.54 -28.49
N MET A 146 9.75 10.69 -28.14
CA MET A 146 9.67 9.25 -28.37
C MET A 146 8.50 8.61 -27.61
N MET A 147 8.29 8.97 -26.34
CA MET A 147 7.19 8.44 -25.54
C MET A 147 5.81 8.85 -26.10
N ARG A 148 5.67 10.11 -26.56
CA ARG A 148 4.44 10.58 -27.23
C ARG A 148 4.17 9.83 -28.54
N ALA A 149 5.21 9.64 -29.35
CA ALA A 149 5.10 8.89 -30.60
C ALA A 149 4.65 7.44 -30.32
N GLN A 150 5.25 6.78 -29.31
CA GLN A 150 4.86 5.43 -28.90
C GLN A 150 3.39 5.38 -28.46
N ALA A 151 2.95 6.32 -27.61
CA ALA A 151 1.56 6.41 -27.17
C ALA A 151 0.56 6.62 -28.33
N SER A 152 0.93 7.39 -29.35
CA SER A 152 0.10 7.64 -30.52
C SER A 152 0.02 6.46 -31.51
N SER A 153 0.99 5.54 -31.47
CA SER A 153 1.12 4.45 -32.44
C SER A 153 0.34 3.17 -32.11
N GLY A 154 -0.33 3.11 -30.95
CA GLY A 154 -1.28 2.03 -30.64
C GLY A 154 -1.19 1.50 -29.21
N GLY A 155 -2.08 2.02 -28.35
CA GLY A 155 -2.50 1.40 -27.09
C GLY A 155 -1.53 1.49 -25.91
N VAL A 156 -2.09 1.62 -24.69
CA VAL A 156 -1.36 1.45 -23.43
C VAL A 156 -0.67 0.08 -23.49
N THR A 157 0.64 0.04 -23.22
CA THR A 157 1.38 -1.22 -23.22
C THR A 157 0.71 -2.18 -22.25
N ALA A 158 0.29 -3.36 -22.72
CA ALA A 158 -0.42 -4.33 -21.89
C ALA A 158 0.37 -4.60 -20.60
N GLY A 159 -0.32 -4.57 -19.46
CA GLY A 159 0.26 -4.77 -18.14
C GLY A 159 0.98 -3.56 -17.52
N PHE A 160 1.09 -2.43 -18.23
CA PHE A 160 1.60 -1.17 -17.65
C PHE A 160 0.56 -0.57 -16.68
N LEU A 161 0.99 -0.26 -15.45
CA LEU A 161 0.12 0.25 -14.40
C LEU A 161 0.40 1.72 -14.08
N ALA A 162 1.68 2.09 -13.93
CA ALA A 162 2.09 3.44 -13.57
C ALA A 162 3.55 3.70 -13.98
N GLY A 163 3.91 4.96 -14.12
CA GLY A 163 5.29 5.35 -14.43
C GLY A 163 5.63 6.72 -13.86
N VAL A 164 6.89 6.86 -13.46
CA VAL A 164 7.51 8.14 -13.09
C VAL A 164 8.89 8.22 -13.72
N HIS A 165 9.38 9.43 -13.94
CA HIS A 165 10.71 9.64 -14.49
C HIS A 165 11.32 10.95 -14.01
N GLY A 166 12.64 11.07 -14.09
CA GLY A 166 13.31 12.31 -13.77
C GLY A 166 14.81 12.16 -13.58
N TRP A 167 15.45 13.25 -13.19
CA TRP A 167 16.90 13.35 -13.08
C TRP A 167 17.39 13.08 -11.65
N SER A 168 18.62 12.60 -11.55
CA SER A 168 19.35 12.55 -10.29
C SER A 168 19.49 13.95 -9.70
N VAL A 169 19.39 14.05 -8.38
CA VAL A 169 19.75 15.26 -7.64
C VAL A 169 21.27 15.32 -7.58
N GLY A 170 21.85 16.13 -8.47
CA GLY A 170 23.30 16.25 -8.64
C GLY A 170 23.91 15.13 -9.48
N GLU A 171 25.23 15.01 -9.40
CA GLU A 171 26.02 14.01 -10.12
C GLU A 171 26.02 12.68 -9.34
N VAL A 172 25.90 11.56 -10.06
CA VAL A 172 26.05 10.22 -9.50
C VAL A 172 27.36 9.59 -9.96
N VAL A 173 27.96 8.76 -9.11
CA VAL A 173 29.14 7.98 -9.51
C VAL A 173 28.68 6.68 -10.14
N TYR A 174 28.91 6.53 -11.44
CA TYR A 174 28.62 5.33 -12.19
C TYR A 174 29.91 4.77 -12.80
N LYS A 175 30.26 3.53 -12.44
CA LYS A 175 31.50 2.85 -12.88
C LYS A 175 32.78 3.68 -12.64
N GLY A 176 32.82 4.44 -11.55
CA GLY A 176 33.95 5.28 -11.16
C GLY A 176 33.98 6.67 -11.81
N GLU A 177 33.04 6.98 -12.70
CA GLU A 177 32.93 8.28 -13.34
C GLU A 177 31.71 9.05 -12.81
N LYS A 178 31.84 10.37 -12.73
CA LYS A 178 30.68 11.21 -12.46
C LYS A 178 29.80 11.29 -13.70
N LYS A 179 28.50 11.12 -13.52
CA LYS A 179 27.48 11.14 -14.57
C LYS A 179 26.24 11.89 -14.09
N LYS A 180 25.43 12.36 -15.02
CA LYS A 180 24.03 12.70 -14.75
C LYS A 180 23.18 11.47 -15.05
N ALA A 181 22.28 11.10 -14.15
CA ALA A 181 21.41 9.94 -14.37
C ALA A 181 19.97 10.39 -14.60
N PHE A 182 19.40 9.95 -15.71
CA PHE A 182 17.96 10.01 -15.94
C PHE A 182 17.36 8.65 -15.60
N MET A 183 16.41 8.64 -14.67
CA MET A 183 15.76 7.43 -14.19
C MET A 183 14.33 7.38 -14.68
N VAL A 184 13.92 6.22 -15.18
CA VAL A 184 12.53 5.89 -15.49
C VAL A 184 12.15 4.71 -14.61
N VAL A 185 11.11 4.86 -13.79
CA VAL A 185 10.60 3.81 -12.91
C VAL A 185 9.17 3.49 -13.30
N THR A 186 8.90 2.24 -13.64
CA THR A 186 7.59 1.79 -14.13
C THR A 186 7.08 0.58 -13.37
N GLY A 187 5.78 0.56 -13.12
CA GLY A 187 5.08 -0.49 -12.41
C GLY A 187 4.24 -1.34 -13.37
N TRP A 188 4.30 -2.65 -13.19
CA TRP A 188 3.72 -3.64 -14.07
C TRP A 188 2.96 -4.73 -13.30
N ASP A 189 1.99 -5.35 -13.97
CA ASP A 189 1.20 -6.46 -13.42
C ASP A 189 1.97 -7.80 -13.39
N SER A 190 2.93 -8.00 -14.30
CA SER A 190 3.68 -9.25 -14.41
C SER A 190 5.06 -9.07 -15.07
N GLU A 191 5.92 -10.07 -14.91
CA GLU A 191 7.24 -10.09 -15.56
C GLU A 191 7.14 -10.25 -17.07
N GLU A 192 6.15 -11.02 -17.55
CA GLU A 192 5.89 -11.25 -18.97
C GLU A 192 5.54 -9.94 -19.67
N SER A 193 4.72 -9.09 -19.03
CA SER A 193 4.39 -7.75 -19.51
C SER A 193 5.64 -6.88 -19.67
N VAL A 194 6.55 -6.91 -18.69
CA VAL A 194 7.85 -6.21 -18.77
C VAL A 194 8.68 -6.74 -19.94
N LYS A 195 8.83 -8.07 -20.07
CA LYS A 195 9.60 -8.69 -21.16
C LYS A 195 9.03 -8.33 -22.53
N ALA A 196 7.71 -8.28 -22.69
CA ALA A 196 7.06 -7.87 -23.93
C ALA A 196 7.21 -6.37 -24.22
N ALA A 197 7.26 -5.55 -23.17
CA ALA A 197 7.43 -4.10 -23.28
C ALA A 197 8.83 -3.73 -23.79
N ILE A 198 9.88 -4.38 -23.28
CA ILE A 198 11.28 -4.04 -23.58
C ILE A 198 11.97 -4.98 -24.59
N GLY A 199 11.35 -6.10 -24.92
CA GLY A 199 11.90 -7.11 -25.83
C GLY A 199 11.87 -6.74 -27.31
N GLY A 200 12.58 -7.54 -28.11
CA GLY A 200 12.69 -7.37 -29.58
C GLY A 200 13.53 -6.16 -29.99
N ASP A 201 13.20 -5.55 -31.13
CA ASP A 201 13.96 -4.42 -31.70
C ASP A 201 13.74 -3.09 -30.96
N LYS A 202 12.85 -3.04 -29.96
CA LYS A 202 12.48 -1.81 -29.26
C LYS A 202 13.68 -1.19 -28.54
N ARG A 203 14.51 -2.01 -27.90
CA ARG A 203 15.74 -1.57 -27.23
C ARG A 203 16.74 -1.00 -28.22
N ALA A 204 17.01 -1.72 -29.32
CA ALA A 204 17.92 -1.24 -30.36
C ALA A 204 17.46 0.09 -30.98
N LYS A 205 16.14 0.26 -31.18
CA LYS A 205 15.56 1.53 -31.64
C LYS A 205 15.73 2.65 -30.62
N PHE A 206 15.59 2.35 -29.33
CA PHE A 206 15.81 3.32 -28.26
C PHE A 206 17.28 3.76 -28.19
N GLU A 207 18.21 2.81 -28.20
CA GLU A 207 19.66 3.06 -28.20
C GLU A 207 20.09 3.87 -29.43
N GLU A 208 19.61 3.53 -30.63
CA GLU A 208 19.91 4.28 -31.86
C GLU A 208 19.33 5.70 -31.81
N ALA A 209 18.10 5.86 -31.33
CA ALA A 209 17.44 7.17 -31.25
C ALA A 209 18.18 8.13 -30.32
N LEU A 210 18.87 7.63 -29.29
CA LEU A 210 19.55 8.45 -28.29
C LEU A 210 21.08 8.35 -28.36
N LYS A 211 21.64 7.75 -29.42
CA LYS A 211 23.10 7.55 -29.53
C LYS A 211 23.91 8.85 -29.45
N GLU A 212 23.33 9.97 -29.88
CA GLU A 212 23.98 11.29 -29.86
C GLU A 212 24.33 11.77 -28.45
N PHE A 213 23.67 11.24 -27.42
CA PHE A 213 23.90 11.60 -26.02
C PHE A 213 24.93 10.70 -25.31
N ASN A 214 25.50 9.71 -26.01
CA ASN A 214 26.52 8.80 -25.48
C ASN A 214 26.12 8.14 -24.14
N ILE A 215 24.90 7.58 -24.11
CA ILE A 215 24.28 7.06 -22.90
C ILE A 215 24.79 5.66 -22.58
N GLN A 216 25.00 5.39 -21.29
CA GLN A 216 25.12 4.04 -20.77
C GLN A 216 23.81 3.66 -20.08
N GLN A 217 23.20 2.54 -20.47
CA GLN A 217 21.95 2.07 -19.86
C GLN A 217 22.19 0.98 -18.82
N GLN A 218 21.37 1.02 -17.76
CA GLN A 218 21.26 -0.06 -16.79
C GLN A 218 19.80 -0.28 -16.44
N GLU A 219 19.41 -1.55 -16.35
CA GLU A 219 18.06 -1.94 -15.95
C GLU A 219 18.15 -2.79 -14.69
N HIS A 220 17.19 -2.57 -13.79
CA HIS A 220 16.98 -3.38 -12.61
C HIS A 220 15.50 -3.72 -12.52
N ARG A 221 15.19 -4.95 -12.11
CA ARG A 221 13.82 -5.42 -11.96
C ARG A 221 13.61 -5.87 -10.52
N ALA A 222 12.85 -5.09 -9.78
CA ALA A 222 12.43 -5.44 -8.44
C ALA A 222 11.14 -6.27 -8.51
N PRO A 223 11.06 -7.39 -7.78
CA PRO A 223 9.76 -8.01 -7.47
C PRO A 223 8.97 -7.09 -6.53
N GLU A 224 7.72 -7.47 -6.23
CA GLU A 224 6.81 -6.76 -5.33
C GLU A 224 7.56 -6.10 -4.16
N MET A 225 7.50 -4.77 -4.08
CA MET A 225 8.23 -4.02 -3.06
C MET A 225 7.33 -3.81 -1.83
N ASN A 226 7.74 -4.33 -0.68
CA ASN A 226 7.01 -4.23 0.57
C ASN A 226 7.11 -2.84 1.16
N ASN A 227 5.98 -2.19 1.45
CA ASN A 227 5.96 -0.85 2.06
C ASN A 227 6.27 -0.91 3.57
N PHE A 228 7.41 -0.37 3.99
CA PHE A 228 7.87 -0.38 5.39
C PHE A 228 7.18 0.63 6.30
N ARG A 229 6.59 1.70 5.77
CA ARG A 229 5.82 2.66 6.58
C ARG A 229 4.52 2.04 7.09
N ARG A 230 4.07 0.94 6.49
CA ARG A 230 3.00 0.10 7.03
C ARG A 230 3.66 -0.97 7.86
N SER A 231 3.58 -0.79 9.18
CA SER A 231 3.93 -1.86 10.11
C SER A 231 3.21 -3.15 9.69
N ARG A 232 3.77 -4.34 9.96
CA ARG A 232 2.99 -5.59 9.85
C ARG A 232 1.68 -5.52 10.66
N ALA A 233 1.56 -4.60 11.63
CA ALA A 233 0.33 -4.34 12.34
C ALA A 233 -0.75 -3.64 11.48
N ASP A 234 -0.39 -2.97 10.38
CA ASP A 234 -1.29 -2.31 9.42
C ASP A 234 -1.64 -3.16 8.19
N ALA A 235 -1.00 -4.33 8.02
CA ALA A 235 -1.28 -5.23 6.92
C ALA A 235 -2.74 -5.70 6.97
N GLY A 236 -3.49 -5.45 5.89
CA GLY A 236 -4.90 -5.83 5.74
C GLY A 236 -5.90 -4.89 6.44
N TRP A 237 -5.45 -3.83 7.11
CA TRP A 237 -6.36 -2.79 7.63
C TRP A 237 -6.69 -1.75 6.56
N PHE A 238 -7.95 -1.35 6.48
CA PHE A 238 -8.41 -0.20 5.71
C PHE A 238 -9.42 0.63 6.49
N SER A 239 -9.43 1.94 6.23
CA SER A 239 -10.36 2.88 6.84
C SER A 239 -11.73 2.78 6.15
N VAL A 240 -12.78 2.76 6.96
CA VAL A 240 -14.20 2.77 6.52
C VAL A 240 -14.89 4.11 6.84
N GLY A 241 -14.08 5.14 7.13
CA GLY A 241 -14.54 6.50 7.41
C GLY A 241 -14.49 6.87 8.89
N LEU A 242 -14.95 8.09 9.18
CA LEU A 242 -14.96 8.65 10.53
C LEU A 242 -16.02 7.98 11.42
N ALA A 243 -15.74 7.85 12.71
CA ALA A 243 -16.64 7.27 13.70
C ALA A 243 -17.94 8.08 13.81
N SER A 244 -17.87 9.41 13.67
CA SER A 244 -19.05 10.30 13.60
C SER A 244 -19.95 10.04 12.38
N SER A 245 -19.47 9.35 11.36
CA SER A 245 -20.23 9.04 10.14
C SER A 245 -21.13 7.80 10.27
N PHE A 246 -21.08 7.11 11.41
CA PHE A 246 -21.89 5.94 11.72
C PHE A 246 -22.91 6.30 12.82
N PRO A 247 -24.23 6.24 12.55
CA PRO A 247 -25.22 6.40 13.61
C PRO A 247 -25.08 5.27 14.64
N ASP A 248 -25.27 5.59 15.92
CA ASP A 248 -25.35 4.58 16.97
C ASP A 248 -26.78 4.03 17.03
N LEU A 249 -26.90 2.72 16.82
CA LEU A 249 -28.18 2.03 16.77
C LEU A 249 -28.84 1.93 18.16
N GLY A 250 -28.07 2.06 19.25
CA GLY A 250 -28.62 2.04 20.61
C GLY A 250 -29.48 0.79 20.90
N SER A 251 -30.71 1.00 21.36
CA SER A 251 -31.71 -0.05 21.61
C SER A 251 -32.81 -0.09 20.56
N ASP A 252 -32.52 0.35 19.34
CA ASP A 252 -33.47 0.31 18.23
C ASP A 252 -33.64 -1.12 17.73
N ASP A 253 -34.90 -1.55 17.58
CA ASP A 253 -35.29 -2.87 17.07
C ASP A 253 -35.37 -2.91 15.53
N GLY A 254 -35.07 -1.79 14.85
CA GLY A 254 -35.02 -1.69 13.40
C GLY A 254 -33.90 -2.50 12.77
N ASN A 255 -34.00 -2.73 11.45
CA ASN A 255 -32.95 -3.41 10.70
C ASN A 255 -31.72 -2.49 10.53
N LEU A 256 -30.57 -3.09 10.20
CA LEU A 256 -29.30 -2.37 10.06
C LEU A 256 -29.28 -1.37 8.89
N SER A 257 -30.14 -1.52 7.88
CA SER A 257 -30.22 -0.60 6.73
C SER A 257 -31.17 0.57 6.95
N ASP A 258 -32.03 0.52 7.98
CA ASP A 258 -32.99 1.58 8.26
C ASP A 258 -32.28 2.93 8.48
N LEU A 259 -32.86 3.98 7.89
CA LEU A 259 -32.32 5.33 7.95
C LEU A 259 -32.45 5.89 9.36
N ARG A 260 -31.35 6.43 9.87
CA ARG A 260 -31.24 7.02 11.20
C ARG A 260 -30.56 8.38 11.12
N PHE A 261 -30.91 9.26 12.06
CA PHE A 261 -30.23 10.53 12.18
C PHE A 261 -28.78 10.32 12.62
N CYS A 262 -27.87 10.84 11.81
CA CYS A 262 -26.45 10.88 12.04
C CYS A 262 -26.03 12.34 11.92
N ASN A 263 -25.97 13.02 13.07
CA ASN A 263 -25.91 14.48 13.16
C ASN A 263 -27.13 15.13 12.48
N THR A 264 -26.92 15.84 11.38
CA THR A 264 -27.98 16.52 10.60
C THR A 264 -28.52 15.67 9.45
N ASP A 265 -27.88 14.54 9.15
CA ASP A 265 -28.17 13.75 7.95
C ASP A 265 -28.92 12.46 8.30
N LEU A 266 -29.78 11.98 7.41
CA LEU A 266 -30.31 10.61 7.46
C LEU A 266 -29.33 9.67 6.77
N LYS A 267 -28.82 8.68 7.50
CA LYS A 267 -27.88 7.67 7.00
C LYS A 267 -28.35 6.27 7.37
N PRO A 268 -28.09 5.24 6.54
CA PRO A 268 -28.32 3.85 6.94
C PRO A 268 -27.57 3.52 8.24
N GLY A 269 -28.15 2.63 9.03
CA GLY A 269 -27.58 2.13 10.29
C GLY A 269 -26.24 1.39 10.15
N CYS A 270 -25.91 0.96 8.94
CA CYS A 270 -24.68 0.27 8.59
C CYS A 270 -24.10 0.83 7.29
N LYS A 271 -22.82 0.54 7.04
CA LYS A 271 -22.16 0.77 5.76
C LYS A 271 -21.59 -0.53 5.25
N VAL A 272 -21.60 -0.73 3.94
CA VAL A 272 -21.09 -1.94 3.29
C VAL A 272 -19.95 -1.56 2.37
N PHE A 273 -18.88 -2.36 2.35
CA PHE A 273 -17.71 -2.12 1.52
C PHE A 273 -17.29 -3.38 0.79
N HIS A 274 -16.87 -3.25 -0.48
CA HIS A 274 -16.16 -4.32 -1.18
C HIS A 274 -14.75 -4.49 -0.60
N ALA A 275 -14.43 -5.70 -0.15
CA ALA A 275 -13.16 -6.10 0.45
C ALA A 275 -12.68 -7.48 -0.08
N PRO A 276 -12.17 -7.52 -1.33
CA PRO A 276 -11.63 -8.73 -1.97
C PRO A 276 -10.57 -9.43 -1.11
N LYS A 277 -10.54 -10.77 -1.17
CA LYS A 277 -9.43 -11.56 -0.61
C LYS A 277 -8.21 -11.45 -1.53
N ALA A 278 -7.51 -10.32 -1.50
CA ALA A 278 -6.25 -10.15 -2.22
C ALA A 278 -5.05 -10.33 -1.28
N THR A 279 -4.17 -11.24 -1.69
CA THR A 279 -2.77 -11.36 -1.27
C THR A 279 -2.01 -10.09 -1.68
N GLY A 280 -1.44 -9.36 -0.71
CA GLY A 280 -0.34 -8.41 -0.96
C GLY A 280 -0.67 -6.93 -1.12
N SER A 281 -1.80 -6.54 -1.71
CA SER A 281 -2.05 -5.13 -2.05
C SER A 281 -2.92 -4.36 -1.04
N VAL A 282 -2.77 -3.03 -1.05
CA VAL A 282 -3.61 -2.07 -0.31
C VAL A 282 -5.09 -2.36 -0.60
N GLN A 283 -5.86 -2.83 0.39
CA GLN A 283 -7.31 -2.93 0.26
C GLN A 283 -7.90 -1.51 0.18
N GLN A 284 -8.00 -0.95 -1.03
CA GLN A 284 -8.95 0.12 -1.30
C GLN A 284 -10.33 -0.53 -1.35
N SER A 285 -11.12 -0.30 -0.31
CA SER A 285 -12.50 -0.76 -0.25
C SER A 285 -13.44 0.32 -0.77
N THR A 286 -14.30 -0.02 -1.73
CA THR A 286 -15.32 0.91 -2.25
C THR A 286 -16.61 0.70 -1.44
N GLU A 287 -17.18 1.78 -0.91
CA GLU A 287 -18.49 1.75 -0.26
C GLU A 287 -19.57 1.35 -1.27
N VAL A 288 -20.46 0.45 -0.85
CA VAL A 288 -21.59 -0.04 -1.62
C VAL A 288 -22.80 0.77 -1.20
N ASP A 289 -23.48 1.37 -2.18
CA ASP A 289 -24.75 2.04 -1.93
C ASP A 289 -25.81 0.99 -1.55
N ILE A 290 -26.33 1.12 -0.33
CA ILE A 290 -27.35 0.24 0.23
C ILE A 290 -28.70 0.95 0.40
N SER A 291 -28.91 2.06 -0.30
CA SER A 291 -30.18 2.79 -0.26
C SER A 291 -31.36 1.91 -0.73
N PRO A 292 -32.58 2.16 -0.21
CA PRO A 292 -33.78 1.41 -0.61
C PRO A 292 -33.99 1.38 -2.13
N ASP A 293 -33.70 2.51 -2.80
CA ASP A 293 -33.85 2.66 -4.25
C ASP A 293 -32.82 1.83 -5.05
N ALA A 294 -31.63 1.62 -4.50
CA ALA A 294 -30.60 0.77 -5.11
C ALA A 294 -30.92 -0.73 -4.92
N PHE A 295 -31.55 -1.09 -3.80
CA PHE A 295 -31.87 -2.47 -3.44
C PHE A 295 -32.99 -3.11 -4.28
N GLU A 296 -33.98 -2.34 -4.74
CA GLU A 296 -35.05 -2.87 -5.62
C GLU A 296 -34.59 -3.07 -7.07
N SER A 297 -33.56 -2.35 -7.51
CA SER A 297 -33.02 -2.44 -8.88
C SER A 297 -31.99 -3.56 -9.09
N ALA A 298 -31.40 -4.06 -8.01
CA ALA A 298 -30.45 -5.17 -8.04
C ALA A 298 -31.18 -6.47 -7.70
N GLU A 299 -31.79 -7.09 -8.71
CA GLU A 299 -32.23 -8.48 -8.62
C GLU A 299 -31.14 -9.33 -7.92
N MET A 300 -31.63 -10.09 -6.94
CA MET A 300 -31.03 -11.02 -5.96
C MET A 300 -29.86 -11.94 -6.41
N GLU A 301 -28.92 -11.49 -7.24
CA GLU A 301 -27.73 -12.21 -7.74
C GLU A 301 -26.47 -11.32 -7.88
N GLY A 302 -26.49 -10.07 -7.39
CA GLY A 302 -25.27 -9.27 -7.23
C GLY A 302 -24.29 -9.96 -6.28
N ASP A 303 -23.01 -10.04 -6.65
CA ASP A 303 -22.00 -10.83 -5.94
C ASP A 303 -21.72 -10.25 -4.53
N LEU A 304 -22.55 -10.59 -3.54
CA LEU A 304 -22.35 -10.30 -2.09
C LEU A 304 -21.08 -10.97 -1.53
N LYS A 305 -20.30 -11.62 -2.39
CA LYS A 305 -18.99 -12.15 -2.04
C LYS A 305 -18.05 -10.98 -1.76
N ASP A 306 -17.18 -11.24 -0.80
CA ASP A 306 -16.13 -10.32 -0.41
C ASP A 306 -16.60 -8.92 -0.01
N GLN A 307 -17.80 -8.81 0.57
CA GLN A 307 -18.26 -7.56 1.19
C GLN A 307 -18.19 -7.64 2.73
N VAL A 308 -17.73 -6.55 3.35
CA VAL A 308 -17.81 -6.34 4.79
C VAL A 308 -18.88 -5.31 5.11
N MET A 309 -19.67 -5.57 6.14
CA MET A 309 -20.64 -4.64 6.70
C MET A 309 -20.13 -4.15 8.05
N VAL A 310 -20.16 -2.83 8.26
CA VAL A 310 -19.71 -2.16 9.48
C VAL A 310 -20.84 -1.32 10.05
N PHE A 311 -21.06 -1.42 11.35
CA PHE A 311 -22.11 -0.66 12.05
C PHE A 311 -21.73 -0.41 13.52
N ARG A 312 -22.40 0.54 14.15
CA ARG A 312 -22.20 0.91 15.55
C ARG A 312 -23.44 0.56 16.36
N PHE A 313 -23.32 -0.36 17.31
CA PHE A 313 -24.42 -0.79 18.17
C PHE A 313 -24.03 -0.58 19.64
N LYS A 314 -24.85 0.18 20.37
CA LYS A 314 -24.65 0.52 21.80
C LYS A 314 -23.23 1.02 22.09
N GLY A 315 -22.75 1.94 21.26
CA GLY A 315 -21.42 2.56 21.39
C GLY A 315 -20.25 1.71 20.90
N LYS A 316 -20.48 0.47 20.43
CA LYS A 316 -19.42 -0.43 19.95
C LYS A 316 -19.50 -0.64 18.45
N PHE A 317 -18.35 -0.64 17.79
CA PHE A 317 -18.28 -0.94 16.37
C PHE A 317 -18.16 -2.45 16.14
N HIS A 318 -18.92 -2.94 15.17
CA HIS A 318 -18.93 -4.31 14.72
C HIS A 318 -18.68 -4.37 13.22
N ALA A 319 -17.91 -5.36 12.78
CA ALA A 319 -17.64 -5.61 11.37
C ALA A 319 -17.76 -7.12 11.06
N ILE A 320 -18.60 -7.46 10.09
CA ILE A 320 -18.92 -8.84 9.70
C ILE A 320 -19.04 -8.98 8.19
N ASP A 321 -18.94 -10.20 7.67
CA ASP A 321 -19.28 -10.46 6.27
C ASP A 321 -20.75 -10.04 6.02
N HIS A 322 -21.00 -9.29 4.94
CA HIS A 322 -22.34 -8.81 4.61
C HIS A 322 -23.29 -9.96 4.22
N LYS A 323 -22.75 -11.07 3.70
CA LYS A 323 -23.53 -12.24 3.31
C LYS A 323 -23.81 -13.16 4.49
N CYS A 324 -25.06 -13.59 4.63
CA CYS A 324 -25.41 -14.66 5.56
C CYS A 324 -24.79 -16.00 5.10
N PRO A 325 -24.07 -16.75 5.97
CA PRO A 325 -23.41 -18.00 5.58
C PRO A 325 -24.38 -19.14 5.21
N HIS A 326 -25.69 -18.96 5.43
CA HIS A 326 -26.71 -19.94 5.06
C HIS A 326 -27.06 -19.92 3.57
N SER A 327 -27.49 -18.76 3.07
CA SER A 327 -28.07 -18.60 1.72
C SER A 327 -27.73 -17.25 1.10
N SER A 328 -26.63 -16.65 1.55
CA SER A 328 -26.12 -15.35 1.07
C SER A 328 -27.11 -14.20 1.18
N TYR A 329 -28.11 -14.28 2.05
CA TYR A 329 -29.02 -13.15 2.28
C TYR A 329 -28.25 -11.95 2.87
N PRO A 330 -28.51 -10.70 2.44
CA PRO A 330 -27.82 -9.52 2.93
C PRO A 330 -28.14 -9.27 4.41
N LEU A 331 -27.10 -9.27 5.25
CA LEU A 331 -27.22 -9.02 6.69
C LEU A 331 -27.41 -7.54 7.03
N SER A 332 -27.31 -6.62 6.06
CA SER A 332 -27.77 -5.22 6.24
C SER A 332 -29.26 -5.15 6.53
N GLN A 333 -30.03 -6.17 6.16
CA GLN A 333 -31.44 -6.32 6.54
C GLN A 333 -31.63 -7.04 7.88
N GLY A 334 -30.54 -7.38 8.57
CA GLY A 334 -30.56 -8.04 9.87
C GLY A 334 -30.94 -7.11 11.01
N VAL A 335 -31.36 -7.69 12.12
CA VAL A 335 -31.68 -6.97 13.36
C VAL A 335 -30.61 -7.29 14.42
N PRO A 336 -29.88 -6.29 14.94
CA PRO A 336 -28.93 -6.50 16.02
C PRO A 336 -29.65 -6.68 17.37
N PHE A 337 -29.08 -7.48 18.27
CA PHE A 337 -29.66 -7.72 19.60
C PHE A 337 -28.56 -8.06 20.61
N ASP A 338 -28.85 -7.90 21.90
CA ASP A 338 -27.94 -8.37 22.96
C ASP A 338 -28.15 -9.86 23.25
N ILE A 339 -27.06 -10.60 23.35
CA ILE A 339 -27.07 -11.97 23.84
C ILE A 339 -26.95 -11.91 25.35
N GLU A 340 -28.04 -12.16 26.04
CA GLU A 340 -28.14 -12.07 27.50
C GLU A 340 -28.37 -13.44 28.15
N ASP A 341 -27.84 -13.61 29.36
CA ASP A 341 -28.20 -14.71 30.26
C ASP A 341 -28.45 -14.12 31.66
N PHE A 342 -29.63 -14.39 32.22
CA PHE A 342 -30.09 -13.83 33.51
C PHE A 342 -29.90 -12.30 33.69
N GLY A 343 -30.12 -11.52 32.62
CA GLY A 343 -30.00 -10.05 32.64
C GLY A 343 -28.56 -9.54 32.57
N ILE A 344 -27.59 -10.40 32.27
CA ILE A 344 -26.21 -10.04 31.99
C ILE A 344 -25.98 -10.15 30.48
N VAL A 345 -25.60 -9.04 29.84
CA VAL A 345 -25.20 -9.02 28.42
C VAL A 345 -23.86 -9.72 28.27
N LEU A 346 -23.86 -10.93 27.69
CA LEU A 346 -22.68 -11.75 27.45
C LEU A 346 -22.00 -11.41 26.12
N SER A 347 -22.78 -11.05 25.10
CA SER A 347 -22.30 -10.73 23.76
C SER A 347 -23.37 -9.94 22.99
N THR A 348 -23.13 -9.70 21.72
CA THR A 348 -24.07 -9.05 20.80
C THR A 348 -24.25 -9.95 19.58
N GLY A 349 -25.48 -10.07 19.09
CA GLY A 349 -25.83 -10.89 17.94
C GLY A 349 -26.49 -10.10 16.82
N VAL A 350 -26.61 -10.72 15.65
CA VAL A 350 -27.47 -10.27 14.56
C VAL A 350 -28.35 -11.42 14.09
N THR A 351 -29.64 -11.14 13.89
CA THR A 351 -30.60 -12.12 13.35
C THR A 351 -30.83 -11.85 11.86
N CYS A 352 -30.64 -12.89 11.04
CA CYS A 352 -30.96 -12.85 9.61
C CYS A 352 -32.49 -12.93 9.43
N PRO A 353 -33.13 -11.98 8.72
CA PRO A 353 -34.59 -11.91 8.65
C PRO A 353 -35.19 -13.03 7.80
N LYS A 354 -34.42 -13.61 6.88
CA LYS A 354 -34.92 -14.66 5.96
C LYS A 354 -35.19 -15.99 6.66
N HIS A 355 -34.34 -16.37 7.62
CA HIS A 355 -34.41 -17.69 8.26
C HIS A 355 -34.39 -17.64 9.79
N SER A 356 -34.37 -16.44 10.37
CA SER A 356 -34.33 -16.20 11.82
C SER A 356 -33.16 -16.89 12.52
N TRP A 357 -32.03 -17.06 11.83
CA TRP A 357 -30.80 -17.58 12.43
C TRP A 357 -30.01 -16.42 12.99
N SER A 358 -29.41 -16.66 14.14
CA SER A 358 -28.69 -15.63 14.89
C SER A 358 -27.21 -15.95 14.92
N PHE A 359 -26.39 -14.92 14.79
CA PHE A 359 -24.94 -15.03 14.78
C PHE A 359 -24.35 -14.10 15.84
N ASP A 360 -23.50 -14.64 16.70
CA ASP A 360 -22.72 -13.87 17.66
C ASP A 360 -21.68 -13.01 16.90
N LEU A 361 -21.69 -11.70 17.12
CA LEU A 361 -20.85 -10.73 16.41
C LEU A 361 -19.38 -10.73 16.86
N THR A 362 -19.07 -11.40 17.97
CA THR A 362 -17.70 -11.51 18.50
C THR A 362 -17.00 -12.75 17.95
N THR A 363 -17.70 -13.88 17.99
CA THR A 363 -17.18 -15.23 17.69
C THR A 363 -17.56 -15.72 16.30
N GLY A 364 -18.64 -15.17 15.73
CA GLY A 364 -19.27 -15.62 14.49
C GLY A 364 -20.09 -16.90 14.63
N MET A 365 -20.19 -17.47 15.84
CA MET A 365 -20.96 -18.69 16.06
C MET A 365 -22.44 -18.43 15.82
N SER A 366 -23.10 -19.35 15.13
CA SER A 366 -24.55 -19.31 15.00
C SER A 366 -25.25 -20.17 16.04
N ASP A 367 -26.53 -19.91 16.25
CA ASP A 367 -27.47 -20.79 16.95
C ASP A 367 -27.70 -22.14 16.21
N ARG A 368 -27.09 -22.31 15.03
CA ARG A 368 -27.10 -23.51 14.19
C ARG A 368 -25.68 -23.99 13.93
N ALA A 369 -25.15 -24.87 14.80
CA ALA A 369 -23.76 -25.34 14.87
C ALA A 369 -22.95 -25.56 13.55
N ARG A 370 -23.59 -25.75 12.39
CA ARG A 370 -22.93 -25.91 11.08
C ARG A 370 -22.49 -24.60 10.41
N TYR A 371 -23.04 -23.46 10.81
CA TYR A 371 -22.78 -22.18 10.12
C TYR A 371 -22.00 -21.23 11.01
N LYS A 372 -20.98 -20.58 10.44
CA LYS A 372 -20.16 -19.58 11.10
C LYS A 372 -20.06 -18.32 10.25
N LEU A 373 -20.40 -17.18 10.83
CA LEU A 373 -20.30 -15.86 10.21
C LEU A 373 -18.84 -15.38 10.26
N GLY A 374 -18.37 -14.77 9.18
CA GLY A 374 -17.06 -14.11 9.15
C GLY A 374 -17.09 -12.84 10.00
N VAL A 375 -16.31 -12.82 11.08
CA VAL A 375 -16.14 -11.63 11.94
C VAL A 375 -14.80 -10.97 11.62
N TRP A 376 -14.81 -9.65 11.52
CA TRP A 376 -13.66 -8.82 11.23
C TRP A 376 -13.15 -8.16 12.51
N GLU A 377 -11.89 -7.76 12.51
CA GLU A 377 -11.33 -6.94 13.57
C GLU A 377 -11.64 -5.47 13.27
N VAL A 378 -11.92 -4.70 14.33
CA VAL A 378 -12.19 -3.27 14.25
C VAL A 378 -11.25 -2.54 15.19
N GLN A 379 -10.71 -1.41 14.73
CA GLN A 379 -9.86 -0.54 15.51
C GLN A 379 -10.26 0.92 15.28
N LEU A 380 -10.44 1.67 16.37
CA LEU A 380 -10.55 3.13 16.32
C LEU A 380 -9.15 3.72 16.36
N ARG A 381 -8.85 4.65 15.45
CA ARG A 381 -7.57 5.33 15.35
C ARG A 381 -7.79 6.83 15.35
N ASP A 382 -6.94 7.59 16.00
CA ASP A 382 -7.05 9.05 15.96
C ASP A 382 -6.76 9.54 14.53
N SER A 383 -7.61 10.43 14.00
CA SER A 383 -7.39 11.01 12.68
C SER A 383 -6.06 11.75 12.70
N ALA A 384 -5.13 11.42 11.79
CA ALA A 384 -3.83 12.07 11.69
C ALA A 384 -3.99 13.53 11.25
N GLY A 385 -4.27 14.42 12.21
CA GLY A 385 -4.55 15.84 12.00
C GLY A 385 -4.50 16.70 13.27
N SER A 386 -4.50 16.12 14.48
CA SER A 386 -4.38 16.85 15.76
C SER A 386 -2.97 16.76 16.34
N GLY A 387 -1.95 17.00 15.51
CA GLY A 387 -0.54 17.05 15.90
C GLY A 387 -0.04 18.47 16.18
N ALA A 388 -0.79 19.28 16.93
CA ALA A 388 -0.30 20.53 17.52
C ALA A 388 -1.26 21.02 18.63
N SER A 389 -1.41 20.27 19.72
CA SER A 389 -2.00 20.84 20.94
C SER A 389 -0.96 21.69 21.66
N VAL A 390 -0.88 22.97 21.28
CA VAL A 390 -0.48 24.01 22.21
C VAL A 390 -1.48 23.95 23.35
N LYS A 391 -0.99 23.64 24.57
CA LYS A 391 -1.80 23.78 25.78
C LYS A 391 -2.21 25.25 25.91
N VAL A 392 -3.47 25.54 25.62
CA VAL A 392 -4.17 26.70 26.17
C VAL A 392 -5.30 26.15 27.02
N ASP A 393 -5.24 26.53 28.29
CA ASP A 393 -6.13 26.14 29.36
C ASP A 393 -7.48 26.86 29.15
N ASP A 394 -8.48 26.18 28.59
CA ASP A 394 -9.89 26.51 28.80
C ASP A 394 -10.79 25.28 28.60
N GLY A 395 -11.77 25.12 29.50
CA GLY A 395 -12.46 23.86 29.80
C GLY A 395 -13.54 23.41 28.81
N SER A 396 -13.15 23.04 27.58
CA SER A 396 -14.01 22.25 26.68
C SER A 396 -13.17 21.27 25.85
N SER A 397 -13.14 20.00 26.27
CA SER A 397 -12.45 18.91 25.58
C SER A 397 -13.14 18.57 24.26
N GLU A 398 -12.78 19.25 23.17
CA GLU A 398 -13.08 18.80 21.81
C GLU A 398 -12.23 17.55 21.51
N THR A 399 -12.80 16.37 21.72
CA THR A 399 -12.19 15.11 21.28
C THR A 399 -12.20 15.09 19.75
N SER A 400 -11.03 15.07 19.12
CA SER A 400 -10.90 14.88 17.68
C SER A 400 -11.59 13.60 17.24
N ASP A 401 -12.36 13.66 16.16
CA ASP A 401 -13.09 12.53 15.62
C ASP A 401 -12.13 11.40 15.18
N GLN A 402 -12.49 10.15 15.48
CA GLN A 402 -11.64 8.99 15.25
C GLN A 402 -12.00 8.33 13.92
N GLU A 403 -11.02 7.73 13.25
CA GLU A 403 -11.25 6.88 12.09
C GLU A 403 -11.54 5.44 12.50
N VAL A 404 -12.49 4.81 11.81
CA VAL A 404 -12.83 3.40 11.98
C VAL A 404 -12.04 2.59 10.96
N TRP A 405 -11.23 1.65 11.44
CA TRP A 405 -10.42 0.76 10.62
C TRP A 405 -10.88 -0.68 10.80
N VAL A 406 -10.91 -1.46 9.71
CA VAL A 406 -11.31 -2.87 9.74
C VAL A 406 -10.31 -3.77 9.01
N ARG A 407 -10.18 -5.03 9.46
CA ARG A 407 -9.42 -6.09 8.75
C ARG A 407 -10.01 -7.47 8.96
N ARG A 408 -9.69 -8.42 8.08
CA ARG A 408 -10.06 -9.84 8.29
C ARG A 408 -9.27 -10.40 9.48
N LYS A 409 -9.95 -11.15 10.37
CA LYS A 409 -9.27 -11.94 11.42
C LYS A 409 -8.28 -12.91 10.77
N GLN A 410 -7.02 -12.87 11.18
CA GLN A 410 -6.03 -13.84 10.72
C GLN A 410 -6.35 -15.21 11.32
N ARG A 411 -6.27 -16.27 10.51
CA ARG A 411 -6.28 -17.63 11.05
C ARG A 411 -4.95 -17.84 11.77
N ILE A 412 -5.00 -17.82 13.10
CA ILE A 412 -3.89 -18.33 13.92
C ILE A 412 -3.90 -19.85 13.66
N GLY A 413 -2.95 -20.30 12.84
CA GLY A 413 -2.71 -21.71 12.55
C GLY A 413 -1.87 -22.36 13.64
#